data_AF-A0A6J0Y3U3-F1
#
_entry.id   AF-A0A6J0Y3U3-F1
#
_cell.length_a   1.000
_cell.length_b   1.000
_cell.length_c   1.000
_cell.angle_alpha   90.00
_cell.angle_beta   90.00
_cell.angle_gamma   90.00
#
_symmetry.space_group_name_H-M   'P 1'
#
loop_
_entity.id
_entity.type
_entity.pdbx_description
1 polymer ?
#
loop_
_entity_poly.entity_id
_entity_poly.type
_entity_poly.pdbx_seq_one_letter_code
_entity_poly.pdbx_strand_id
1 'polypeptide(L)'
;MFRIGRRQLWKQSVTRVLMQRLKEEKEAKRARLDGRHDYLFGIVASCVDLNKTEVEDAILEGNQIERIDQLFAAGGLRHLMFYYQDVEVVETGQVGSPGGVNSVSGKMKKPKVFVTEGKDVALTGVCVFFIRTSPAKAITPENIHREVSFNMLDTADGGLLNSMRRLLSDIFIPALRATSHGWGELKGLPEASSLQQEFLGSLEGFVSILASAQESLKEKVNLQKCDIFELKTLKEPIDFLTLANNPETMEKIEGCMKVWIKQTEQVLAENNQLRKEADDLGPRAELEYWKKRLSKFNYLLDQLKSPDVKAVLAVLAAAKSKLLKTWRETDIRVTDAANEAKDNVKYLYTLEKCCDPLYSSDPISMIDAIPTLVNAIKMIYSISHYYNTSEKITSLFVKVTNQMISACKAYITNNGTASIWSQPQDVVVEKILSAIKLKQEYQRCFHKTKQKLKQDPSEKQFEFSEMYIFGKFETFHRRLAKIMDIFTTFKTYSVLQDSKIEGLENMITKYQGVVATIKKKEYNFLDQRKMEFEQDYEEFCKQINDLHVGCIIKFLLAVWCLLFPFCVLLLIITHSEGRGIFITEVTNSELGLHFMISDE
;
A
#
# COMPACT_ATOMS: atom_id res chain seq x y z
N MET A 1 -56.47 41.04 -27.41
CA MET A 1 -55.81 41.22 -26.10
C MET A 1 -56.50 40.47 -24.94
N PHE A 2 -57.83 40.46 -24.81
CA PHE A 2 -58.54 39.84 -23.67
C PHE A 2 -58.32 38.33 -23.43
N ARG A 3 -58.10 37.51 -24.48
CA ARG A 3 -57.87 36.05 -24.33
C ARG A 3 -56.48 35.69 -23.79
N ILE A 4 -55.48 36.52 -24.04
CA ILE A 4 -54.10 36.32 -23.57
C ILE A 4 -54.01 36.68 -22.08
N GLY A 5 -54.62 37.80 -21.67
CA GLY A 5 -54.73 38.20 -20.26
C GLY A 5 -55.46 37.19 -19.38
N ARG A 6 -56.58 36.59 -19.86
CA ARG A 6 -57.28 35.53 -19.12
C ARG A 6 -56.46 34.24 -18.96
N ARG A 7 -55.70 33.83 -19.99
CA ARG A 7 -54.79 32.67 -19.88
C ARG A 7 -53.65 32.93 -18.90
N GLN A 8 -53.14 34.15 -18.84
CA GLN A 8 -52.06 34.53 -17.92
C GLN A 8 -52.55 34.63 -16.47
N LEU A 9 -53.75 35.19 -16.25
CA LEU A 9 -54.42 35.20 -14.95
C LEU A 9 -54.80 33.79 -14.48
N TRP A 10 -55.29 32.93 -15.40
CA TRP A 10 -55.60 31.53 -15.07
C TRP A 10 -54.33 30.74 -14.73
N LYS A 11 -53.23 30.91 -15.48
CA LYS A 11 -51.93 30.32 -15.14
C LYS A 11 -51.44 30.80 -13.77
N GLN A 12 -51.48 32.10 -13.49
CA GLN A 12 -51.11 32.65 -12.18
C GLN A 12 -51.99 32.11 -11.04
N SER A 13 -53.29 31.95 -11.28
CA SER A 13 -54.23 31.38 -10.30
C SER A 13 -53.96 29.89 -10.05
N VAL A 14 -53.72 29.11 -11.10
CA VAL A 14 -53.34 27.69 -11.00
C VAL A 14 -52.00 27.53 -10.28
N THR A 15 -50.99 28.34 -10.61
CA THR A 15 -49.69 28.33 -9.91
C THR A 15 -49.85 28.69 -8.43
N ARG A 16 -50.70 29.66 -8.09
CA ARG A 16 -50.99 30.04 -6.70
C ARG A 16 -51.67 28.91 -5.93
N VAL A 17 -52.67 28.25 -6.52
CA VAL A 17 -53.36 27.09 -5.92
C VAL A 17 -52.40 25.92 -5.75
N LEU A 18 -51.52 25.66 -6.73
CA LEU A 18 -50.53 24.59 -6.65
C LEU A 18 -49.50 24.86 -5.53
N MET A 19 -48.98 26.09 -5.43
CA MET A 19 -48.08 26.48 -4.33
C MET A 19 -48.76 26.37 -2.96
N GLN A 20 -50.03 26.75 -2.87
CA GLN A 20 -50.79 26.61 -1.63
C GLN A 20 -50.97 25.15 -1.23
N ARG A 21 -51.33 24.26 -2.17
CA ARG A 21 -51.41 22.81 -1.90
C ARG A 21 -50.07 22.22 -1.47
N LEU A 22 -48.97 22.59 -2.12
CA LEU A 22 -47.63 22.14 -1.73
C LEU A 22 -47.25 22.61 -0.32
N LYS A 23 -47.66 23.82 0.07
CA LYS A 23 -47.45 24.34 1.42
C LYS A 23 -48.26 23.57 2.47
N GLU A 24 -49.55 23.34 2.21
CA GLU A 24 -50.44 22.55 3.07
C GLU A 24 -49.93 21.11 3.24
N GLU A 25 -49.44 20.49 2.16
CA GLU A 25 -48.83 19.16 2.20
C GLU A 25 -47.55 19.14 3.06
N LYS A 26 -46.67 20.15 2.92
CA LYS A 26 -45.46 20.28 3.74
C LYS A 26 -45.81 20.47 5.23
N GLU A 27 -46.81 21.28 5.55
CA GLU A 27 -47.27 21.49 6.93
C GLU A 27 -47.88 20.22 7.54
N ALA A 28 -48.69 19.49 6.77
CA ALA A 28 -49.25 18.20 7.22
C ALA A 28 -48.16 17.15 7.49
N LYS A 29 -47.12 17.11 6.64
CA LYS A 29 -45.95 16.24 6.83
C LYS A 29 -45.12 16.65 8.04
N ARG A 30 -44.91 17.96 8.25
CA ARG A 30 -44.22 18.50 9.44
C ARG A 30 -44.92 18.09 10.74
N ALA A 31 -46.26 18.06 10.74
CA ALA A 31 -47.03 17.61 11.91
C ALA A 31 -46.88 16.11 12.24
N ARG A 32 -46.37 15.28 11.31
CA ARG A 32 -46.09 13.85 11.53
C ARG A 32 -44.70 13.59 12.14
N LEU A 33 -43.81 14.58 12.12
CA LEU A 33 -42.46 14.42 12.64
C LEU A 33 -42.48 14.23 14.15
N ASP A 34 -41.64 13.35 14.65
CA ASP A 34 -41.50 13.02 16.06
C ASP A 34 -40.03 13.05 16.50
N GLY A 35 -39.77 12.74 17.77
CA GLY A 35 -38.41 12.74 18.33
C GLY A 35 -37.41 11.85 17.59
N ARG A 36 -37.86 10.83 16.84
CA ARG A 36 -36.97 9.96 16.05
C ARG A 36 -36.49 10.69 14.79
N HIS A 37 -37.39 11.40 14.12
CA HIS A 37 -37.04 12.23 12.98
C HIS A 37 -36.10 13.35 13.38
N ASP A 38 -36.41 14.01 14.50
CA ASP A 38 -35.58 15.08 15.07
C ASP A 38 -34.16 14.61 15.38
N TYR A 39 -34.01 13.40 15.91
CA TYR A 39 -32.72 12.77 16.18
C TYR A 39 -31.92 12.59 14.88
N LEU A 40 -32.52 12.00 13.84
CA LEU A 40 -31.84 11.82 12.55
C LEU A 40 -31.47 13.15 11.90
N PHE A 41 -32.39 14.12 11.85
CA PHE A 41 -32.16 15.42 11.23
C PHE A 41 -31.09 16.23 11.94
N GLY A 42 -31.03 16.16 13.28
CA GLY A 42 -29.97 16.80 14.06
C GLY A 42 -28.58 16.25 13.71
N ILE A 43 -28.45 14.93 13.56
CA ILE A 43 -27.20 14.29 13.16
C ILE A 43 -26.83 14.69 11.72
N VAL A 44 -27.76 14.60 10.78
CA VAL A 44 -27.52 14.97 9.37
C VAL A 44 -27.07 16.42 9.28
N ALA A 45 -27.80 17.35 9.91
CA ALA A 45 -27.48 18.78 9.97
C ALA A 45 -26.06 19.03 10.49
N SER A 46 -25.67 18.36 11.58
CA SER A 46 -24.32 18.48 12.13
C SER A 46 -23.24 17.88 11.24
N CYS A 47 -23.53 16.81 10.49
CA CYS A 47 -22.56 16.18 9.58
C CYS A 47 -22.34 16.99 8.30
N VAL A 48 -23.37 17.65 7.76
CA VAL A 48 -23.28 18.41 6.51
C VAL A 48 -23.15 19.93 6.70
N ASP A 49 -23.03 20.38 7.95
CA ASP A 49 -22.94 21.80 8.34
C ASP A 49 -24.09 22.65 7.79
N LEU A 50 -25.33 22.14 7.96
CA LEU A 50 -26.56 22.83 7.59
C LEU A 50 -27.41 23.12 8.82
N ASN A 51 -28.34 24.08 8.70
CA ASN A 51 -29.34 24.26 9.73
C ASN A 51 -30.32 23.08 9.74
N LYS A 52 -30.73 22.62 10.92
CA LYS A 52 -31.72 21.54 11.03
C LYS A 52 -33.02 21.84 10.26
N THR A 53 -33.46 23.10 10.24
CA THR A 53 -34.63 23.55 9.49
C THR A 53 -34.47 23.38 7.98
N GLU A 54 -33.26 23.57 7.44
CA GLU A 54 -32.97 23.38 6.02
C GLU A 54 -33.00 21.90 5.63
N VAL A 55 -32.46 21.03 6.49
CA VAL A 55 -32.55 19.58 6.33
C VAL A 55 -34.02 19.15 6.36
N GLU A 56 -34.77 19.60 7.36
CA GLU A 56 -36.19 19.29 7.48
C GLU A 56 -36.97 19.71 6.23
N ASP A 57 -36.84 20.96 5.79
CA ASP A 57 -37.53 21.49 4.61
C ASP A 57 -37.21 20.70 3.32
N ALA A 58 -35.98 20.18 3.19
CA ALA A 58 -35.55 19.36 2.07
C ALA A 58 -36.16 17.94 2.11
N ILE A 59 -36.34 17.37 3.30
CA ILE A 59 -36.93 16.03 3.50
C ILE A 59 -38.46 16.05 3.39
N LEU A 60 -39.13 17.16 3.69
CA LEU A 60 -40.58 17.28 3.54
C LEU A 60 -41.05 17.15 2.07
N GLU A 61 -40.15 17.18 1.10
CA GLU A 61 -40.45 17.06 -0.33
C GLU A 61 -40.59 15.59 -0.79
N GLY A 62 -41.65 15.29 -1.54
CA GLY A 62 -41.87 13.95 -2.09
C GLY A 62 -42.17 12.89 -1.01
N ASN A 63 -41.72 11.65 -1.24
CA ASN A 63 -42.02 10.49 -0.39
C ASN A 63 -40.87 10.11 0.55
N GLN A 64 -40.07 11.10 0.98
CA GLN A 64 -38.84 10.83 1.73
C GLN A 64 -39.12 10.46 3.19
N ILE A 65 -40.18 11.00 3.79
CA ILE A 65 -40.59 10.69 5.17
C ILE A 65 -41.06 9.24 5.26
N GLU A 66 -41.83 8.77 4.27
CA GLU A 66 -42.29 7.38 4.23
C GLU A 66 -41.11 6.39 4.18
N ARG A 67 -40.00 6.77 3.52
CA ARG A 67 -38.76 5.97 3.52
C ARG A 67 -38.08 5.98 4.90
N ILE A 68 -38.09 7.11 5.61
CA ILE A 68 -37.57 7.20 6.98
C ILE A 68 -38.42 6.36 7.94
N ASP A 69 -39.76 6.41 7.81
CA ASP A 69 -40.67 5.61 8.64
C ASP A 69 -40.43 4.10 8.49
N GLN A 70 -40.00 3.65 7.31
CA GLN A 70 -39.60 2.26 7.09
C GLN A 70 -38.34 1.86 7.86
N LEU A 71 -37.41 2.78 8.17
CA LEU A 71 -36.28 2.48 9.06
C LEU A 71 -36.77 2.20 10.49
N PHE A 72 -37.86 2.86 10.91
CA PHE A 72 -38.39 2.75 12.26
C PHE A 72 -39.29 1.54 12.47
N ALA A 73 -39.95 1.04 11.42
CA ALA A 73 -40.85 -0.08 11.50
C ALA A 73 -40.14 -1.40 11.90
N ALA A 74 -40.87 -2.28 12.60
CA ALA A 74 -40.42 -3.65 12.84
C ALA A 74 -40.47 -4.45 11.53
N GLY A 75 -39.37 -5.14 11.21
CA GLY A 75 -39.18 -5.78 9.91
C GLY A 75 -38.93 -4.80 8.75
N GLY A 76 -38.69 -3.52 9.07
CA GLY A 76 -38.43 -2.47 8.09
C GLY A 76 -37.01 -2.46 7.54
N LEU A 77 -36.59 -1.31 7.00
CA LEU A 77 -35.26 -1.13 6.41
C LEU A 77 -34.16 -1.30 7.46
N ARG A 78 -33.09 -2.01 7.09
CA ARG A 78 -31.89 -2.16 7.94
C ARG A 78 -30.98 -0.93 7.88
N HIS A 79 -31.00 -0.22 6.76
CA HIS A 79 -30.17 0.97 6.56
C HIS A 79 -30.93 2.05 5.79
N LEU A 80 -30.50 3.29 6.00
CA LEU A 80 -31.01 4.46 5.30
C LEU A 80 -29.87 5.44 5.05
N MET A 81 -29.85 6.09 3.89
CA MET A 81 -28.80 7.05 3.53
C MET A 81 -29.39 8.42 3.21
N PHE A 82 -28.73 9.46 3.70
CA PHE A 82 -28.99 10.86 3.35
C PHE A 82 -27.84 11.35 2.48
N TYR A 83 -28.13 11.73 1.25
CA TYR A 83 -27.15 12.32 0.35
C TYR A 83 -27.27 13.83 0.38
N TYR A 84 -26.15 14.51 0.52
CA TYR A 84 -26.01 15.94 0.32
C TYR A 84 -25.07 16.18 -0.86
N GLN A 85 -25.67 16.45 -2.01
CA GLN A 85 -24.94 16.61 -3.28
C GLN A 85 -25.74 17.47 -4.27
N ASP A 86 -25.06 17.91 -5.32
CA ASP A 86 -25.67 18.66 -6.40
C ASP A 86 -26.74 17.85 -7.14
N VAL A 87 -27.96 18.40 -7.20
CA VAL A 87 -29.07 17.83 -7.97
C VAL A 87 -29.40 18.77 -9.13
N GLU A 88 -29.63 18.20 -10.33
CA GLU A 88 -30.14 18.99 -11.46
C GLU A 88 -31.59 19.40 -11.20
N VAL A 89 -31.82 20.68 -10.96
CA VAL A 89 -33.17 21.24 -10.82
C VAL A 89 -33.68 21.61 -12.22
N VAL A 90 -34.76 20.97 -12.67
CA VAL A 90 -35.50 21.42 -13.84
C VAL A 90 -36.33 22.62 -13.42
N GLU A 91 -36.00 23.82 -13.87
CA GLU A 91 -36.84 25.00 -13.63
C GLU A 91 -38.20 24.81 -14.33
N THR A 92 -39.22 24.39 -13.59
CA THR A 92 -40.61 24.52 -14.02
C THR A 92 -41.04 25.97 -13.91
N GLY A 93 -40.78 26.74 -14.98
CA GLY A 93 -41.64 27.84 -15.42
C GLY A 93 -41.30 29.26 -14.94
N GLN A 94 -40.46 29.96 -15.70
CA GLN A 94 -40.66 31.38 -16.03
C GLN A 94 -40.44 31.58 -17.53
N VAL A 95 -41.55 31.70 -18.28
CA VAL A 95 -41.50 32.23 -19.65
C VAL A 95 -41.39 33.75 -19.52
N GLY A 96 -40.16 34.25 -19.54
CA GLY A 96 -39.85 35.66 -19.80
C GLY A 96 -39.96 35.98 -21.30
N SER A 97 -40.37 37.22 -21.60
CA SER A 97 -40.76 37.78 -22.90
C SER A 97 -39.90 37.44 -24.14
N PRO A 98 -40.49 37.48 -25.36
CA PRO A 98 -39.76 37.22 -26.60
C PRO A 98 -38.95 38.45 -27.01
N GLY A 99 -37.62 38.35 -26.92
CA GLY A 99 -36.70 39.32 -27.51
C GLY A 99 -35.33 39.33 -26.84
N GLY A 100 -34.36 38.60 -27.41
CA GLY A 100 -32.95 38.69 -27.00
C GLY A 100 -32.22 37.35 -27.04
N VAL A 101 -31.40 37.19 -28.09
CA VAL A 101 -30.19 36.35 -28.26
C VAL A 101 -29.91 35.23 -27.24
N ASN A 102 -29.85 34.01 -27.77
CA ASN A 102 -29.30 32.77 -27.21
C ASN A 102 -28.40 32.93 -25.97
N SER A 103 -28.99 32.75 -24.78
CA SER A 103 -28.25 32.34 -23.60
C SER A 103 -28.38 30.83 -23.45
N VAL A 104 -27.24 30.15 -23.46
CA VAL A 104 -27.09 28.75 -23.05
C VAL A 104 -27.77 28.60 -21.69
N SER A 105 -28.85 27.82 -21.62
CA SER A 105 -29.51 27.43 -20.38
C SER A 105 -28.52 26.64 -19.51
N GLY A 106 -27.69 27.33 -18.74
CA GLY A 106 -26.85 26.75 -17.71
C GLY A 106 -27.75 26.18 -16.63
N LYS A 107 -27.93 24.85 -16.61
CA LYS A 107 -28.59 24.14 -15.52
C LYS A 107 -27.86 24.50 -14.21
N MET A 108 -28.48 25.31 -13.34
CA MET A 108 -27.92 25.60 -12.03
C MET A 108 -28.02 24.35 -11.15
N LYS A 109 -26.86 23.78 -10.80
CA LYS A 109 -26.76 22.74 -9.79
C LYS A 109 -26.74 23.39 -8.42
N LYS A 110 -27.60 22.92 -7.52
CA LYS A 110 -27.60 23.33 -6.10
C LYS A 110 -27.50 22.08 -5.24
N PRO A 111 -26.70 22.12 -4.16
CA PRO A 111 -26.60 21.00 -3.26
C PRO A 111 -27.91 20.86 -2.48
N LYS A 112 -28.40 19.63 -2.36
CA LYS A 112 -29.66 19.33 -1.68
C LYS A 112 -29.53 18.03 -0.88
N VAL A 113 -30.16 18.01 0.30
CA VAL A 113 -30.31 16.80 1.11
C VAL A 113 -31.49 15.97 0.63
N PHE A 114 -31.29 14.67 0.41
CA PHE A 114 -32.39 13.75 0.13
C PHE A 114 -32.12 12.30 0.60
N VAL A 115 -33.18 11.52 0.76
CA VAL A 115 -33.14 10.14 1.29
C VAL A 115 -33.10 9.09 0.18
N THR A 116 -32.19 8.12 0.31
CA THR A 116 -32.02 6.98 -0.62
C THR A 116 -31.57 5.71 0.11
N GLU A 117 -31.79 4.56 -0.51
CA GLU A 117 -31.23 3.26 -0.08
C GLU A 117 -29.86 2.96 -0.72
N GLY A 118 -29.37 3.88 -1.57
CA GLY A 118 -28.10 3.74 -2.31
C GLY A 118 -28.21 2.95 -3.62
N LYS A 119 -29.43 2.68 -4.11
CA LYS A 119 -29.69 1.96 -5.37
C LYS A 119 -30.12 2.89 -6.52
N ASP A 120 -30.85 3.95 -6.18
CA ASP A 120 -31.55 4.78 -7.16
C ASP A 120 -30.68 5.92 -7.73
N VAL A 121 -29.68 6.37 -6.97
CA VAL A 121 -28.90 7.58 -7.27
C VAL A 121 -27.43 7.34 -6.96
N ALA A 122 -26.54 7.75 -7.86
CA ALA A 122 -25.10 7.69 -7.65
C ALA A 122 -24.64 8.75 -6.63
N LEU A 123 -23.77 8.34 -5.70
CA LEU A 123 -23.18 9.22 -4.69
C LEU A 123 -22.05 10.08 -5.29
N THR A 124 -22.18 11.39 -5.18
CA THR A 124 -21.17 12.36 -5.67
C THR A 124 -20.77 13.41 -4.65
N GLY A 125 -21.49 13.53 -3.53
CA GLY A 125 -21.18 14.47 -2.44
C GLY A 125 -21.01 13.73 -1.12
N VAL A 126 -21.69 14.22 -0.08
CA VAL A 126 -21.64 13.64 1.26
C VAL A 126 -22.77 12.63 1.45
N CYS A 127 -22.47 11.49 2.03
CA CYS A 127 -23.43 10.50 2.48
C CYS A 127 -23.40 10.37 4.00
N VAL A 128 -24.54 10.60 4.66
CA VAL A 128 -24.74 10.24 6.06
C VAL A 128 -25.65 9.03 6.10
N PHE A 129 -25.14 7.90 6.56
CA PHE A 129 -25.91 6.65 6.57
C PHE A 129 -26.15 6.15 7.99
N PHE A 130 -27.35 5.64 8.20
CA PHE A 130 -27.82 5.07 9.44
C PHE A 130 -28.00 3.57 9.24
N ILE A 131 -27.45 2.77 10.15
CA ILE A 131 -27.53 1.31 10.14
C ILE A 131 -28.12 0.86 11.46
N ARG A 132 -29.08 -0.04 11.34
CA ARG A 132 -29.73 -0.67 12.46
C ARG A 132 -29.11 -2.02 12.78
N THR A 133 -28.87 -2.28 14.06
CA THR A 133 -28.24 -3.53 14.53
C THR A 133 -29.10 -4.76 14.22
N SER A 134 -30.41 -4.68 14.45
CA SER A 134 -31.38 -5.74 14.13
C SER A 134 -32.70 -5.17 13.64
N PRO A 135 -33.26 -5.64 12.51
CA PRO A 135 -34.54 -5.17 11.98
C PRO A 135 -35.75 -5.71 12.76
N ALA A 136 -35.58 -6.66 13.69
CA ALA A 136 -36.69 -7.39 14.31
C ALA A 136 -37.59 -6.54 15.23
N LYS A 137 -37.01 -5.56 15.93
CA LYS A 137 -37.77 -4.68 16.86
C LYS A 137 -38.32 -3.44 16.13
N ALA A 138 -39.06 -2.55 16.76
CA ALA A 138 -39.30 -1.22 16.21
C ALA A 138 -38.30 -0.20 16.80
N ILE A 139 -37.95 0.84 16.05
CA ILE A 139 -37.20 1.99 16.58
C ILE A 139 -38.18 2.98 17.21
N THR A 140 -37.93 3.28 18.47
CA THR A 140 -38.69 4.20 19.32
C THR A 140 -37.80 5.39 19.69
N PRO A 141 -38.35 6.55 20.07
CA PRO A 141 -37.56 7.68 20.55
C PRO A 141 -36.60 7.30 21.69
N GLU A 142 -36.97 6.32 22.52
CA GLU A 142 -36.20 5.89 23.68
C GLU A 142 -35.03 4.94 23.31
N ASN A 143 -35.15 4.17 22.24
CA ASN A 143 -34.13 3.17 21.86
C ASN A 143 -33.22 3.58 20.68
N ILE A 144 -33.58 4.65 19.95
CA ILE A 144 -32.90 5.03 18.71
C ILE A 144 -31.38 5.23 18.89
N HIS A 145 -30.96 5.83 20.00
CA HIS A 145 -29.55 6.08 20.30
C HIS A 145 -28.71 4.82 20.57
N ARG A 146 -29.35 3.67 20.85
CA ARG A 146 -28.66 2.38 21.08
C ARG A 146 -28.74 1.44 19.89
N GLU A 147 -29.84 1.50 19.16
CA GLU A 147 -30.17 0.54 18.10
C GLU A 147 -29.76 1.04 16.71
N VAL A 148 -29.57 2.35 16.54
CA VAL A 148 -29.18 2.98 15.27
C VAL A 148 -27.79 3.59 15.40
N SER A 149 -26.85 3.03 14.65
CA SER A 149 -25.52 3.59 14.45
C SER A 149 -25.50 4.44 13.19
N PHE A 150 -24.65 5.46 13.15
CA PHE A 150 -24.47 6.26 11.95
C PHE A 150 -23.00 6.44 11.61
N ASN A 151 -22.74 6.76 10.34
CA ASN A 151 -21.43 7.19 9.90
C ASN A 151 -21.57 8.13 8.69
N MET A 152 -20.48 8.81 8.35
CA MET A 152 -20.42 9.79 7.27
C MET A 152 -19.34 9.38 6.28
N LEU A 153 -19.66 9.48 5.00
CA LEU A 153 -18.72 9.29 3.89
C LEU A 153 -18.78 10.53 3.00
N ASP A 154 -17.71 11.32 3.01
CA ASP A 154 -17.54 12.40 2.06
C ASP A 154 -16.83 11.89 0.81
N THR A 155 -17.52 11.91 -0.33
CA THR A 155 -16.98 11.47 -1.64
C THR A 155 -16.59 12.62 -2.56
N ALA A 156 -16.73 13.87 -2.12
CA ALA A 156 -16.36 15.04 -2.91
C ALA A 156 -14.87 15.03 -3.27
N ASP A 157 -14.01 14.60 -2.34
CA ASP A 157 -12.56 14.49 -2.54
C ASP A 157 -12.12 13.05 -2.87
N GLY A 158 -12.16 12.72 -4.17
CA GLY A 158 -11.57 11.50 -4.71
C GLY A 158 -12.52 10.30 -4.87
N GLY A 159 -13.83 10.50 -4.68
CA GLY A 159 -14.88 9.51 -4.93
C GLY A 159 -14.98 8.41 -3.87
N LEU A 160 -16.01 7.57 -4.00
CA LEU A 160 -16.39 6.55 -3.00
C LEU A 160 -15.22 5.63 -2.57
N LEU A 161 -14.38 5.18 -3.50
CA LEU A 161 -13.27 4.29 -3.19
C LEU A 161 -12.24 4.96 -2.27
N ASN A 162 -11.94 6.24 -2.49
CA ASN A 162 -11.00 6.98 -1.65
C ASN A 162 -11.56 7.19 -0.24
N SER A 163 -12.84 7.53 -0.16
CA SER A 163 -13.54 7.76 1.10
C SER A 163 -13.55 6.49 1.94
N MET A 164 -13.85 5.34 1.33
CA MET A 164 -13.81 4.04 2.01
C MET A 164 -12.39 3.66 2.43
N ARG A 165 -11.39 3.92 1.57
CA ARG A 165 -9.97 3.70 1.89
C ARG A 165 -9.56 4.52 3.12
N ARG A 166 -9.87 5.82 3.16
CA ARG A 166 -9.57 6.71 4.30
C ARG A 166 -10.29 6.25 5.57
N LEU A 167 -11.58 5.92 5.48
CA LEU A 167 -12.36 5.44 6.61
C LEU A 167 -11.75 4.17 7.24
N LEU A 168 -11.30 3.22 6.42
CA LEU A 168 -10.64 2.01 6.91
C LEU A 168 -9.22 2.28 7.43
N SER A 169 -8.39 2.95 6.63
CA SER A 169 -6.97 3.21 6.91
C SER A 169 -6.75 4.13 8.11
N ASP A 170 -7.52 5.21 8.19
CA ASP A 170 -7.20 6.34 9.06
C ASP A 170 -8.02 6.28 10.36
N ILE A 171 -9.16 5.57 10.34
CA ILE A 171 -10.09 5.48 11.48
C ILE A 171 -10.21 4.05 11.99
N PHE A 172 -10.75 3.11 11.20
CA PHE A 172 -11.09 1.78 11.71
C PHE A 172 -9.88 0.92 12.06
N ILE A 173 -8.85 0.85 11.20
CA ILE A 173 -7.66 0.04 11.46
C ILE A 173 -6.91 0.54 12.70
N PRO A 174 -6.62 1.86 12.87
CA PRO A 174 -6.02 2.38 14.09
C PRO A 174 -6.87 2.14 15.33
N ALA A 175 -8.19 2.32 15.24
CA ALA A 175 -9.11 2.06 16.36
C ALA A 175 -9.09 0.58 16.76
N LEU A 176 -9.16 -0.34 15.80
CA LEU A 176 -9.09 -1.79 16.06
C LEU A 176 -7.75 -2.19 16.68
N ARG A 177 -6.64 -1.57 16.24
CA ARG A 177 -5.30 -1.78 16.83
C ARG A 177 -5.19 -1.29 18.27
N ALA A 178 -5.78 -0.13 18.57
CA ALA A 178 -5.77 0.42 19.92
C ALA A 178 -6.70 -0.34 20.88
N THR A 179 -7.69 -1.06 20.35
CA THR A 179 -8.68 -1.78 21.16
C THR A 179 -8.14 -3.14 21.60
N SER A 180 -7.64 -3.22 22.84
CA SER A 180 -7.19 -4.46 23.48
C SER A 180 -8.33 -5.37 23.99
N HIS A 181 -9.57 -4.90 23.91
CA HIS A 181 -10.78 -5.58 24.38
C HIS A 181 -11.82 -5.72 23.25
N GLY A 182 -12.92 -6.44 23.46
CA GLY A 182 -13.99 -6.54 22.44
C GLY A 182 -13.88 -7.67 21.42
N TRP A 183 -12.75 -8.40 21.36
CA TRP A 183 -12.60 -9.59 20.49
C TRP A 183 -13.36 -10.85 20.98
N GLY A 184 -14.22 -10.71 22.00
CA GLY A 184 -15.09 -11.78 22.49
C GLY A 184 -14.35 -13.07 22.83
N GLU A 185 -14.71 -14.14 22.12
CA GLU A 185 -14.21 -15.51 22.28
C GLU A 185 -12.70 -15.69 21.99
N LEU A 186 -12.06 -14.71 21.33
CA LEU A 186 -10.61 -14.71 21.16
C LEU A 186 -9.85 -14.39 22.46
N LYS A 187 -10.50 -13.85 23.49
CA LYS A 187 -9.82 -13.57 24.77
C LYS A 187 -9.47 -14.88 25.47
N GLY A 188 -8.18 -15.20 25.52
CA GLY A 188 -7.64 -16.37 26.26
C GLY A 188 -7.08 -17.49 25.38
N LEU A 189 -7.20 -17.40 24.06
CA LEU A 189 -6.54 -18.34 23.14
C LEU A 189 -5.05 -17.96 22.98
N PRO A 190 -4.12 -18.94 22.99
CA PRO A 190 -2.70 -18.69 22.70
C PRO A 190 -2.48 -18.03 21.31
N GLU A 191 -3.36 -18.33 20.35
CA GLU A 191 -3.32 -17.84 18.97
C GLU A 191 -4.14 -16.56 18.74
N ALA A 192 -4.69 -15.96 19.80
CA ALA A 192 -5.54 -14.77 19.67
C ALA A 192 -4.82 -13.61 18.99
N SER A 193 -3.56 -13.39 19.36
CA SER A 193 -2.73 -12.32 18.81
C SER A 193 -2.39 -12.55 17.34
N SER A 194 -2.15 -13.79 16.92
CA SER A 194 -1.85 -14.10 15.51
C SER A 194 -3.09 -13.93 14.64
N LEU A 195 -4.26 -14.40 15.08
CA LEU A 195 -5.52 -14.23 14.36
C LEU A 195 -5.94 -12.76 14.23
N GLN A 196 -5.74 -11.96 15.28
CA GLN A 196 -5.99 -10.51 15.21
C GLN A 196 -5.08 -9.82 14.20
N GLN A 197 -3.78 -10.16 14.19
CA GLN A 197 -2.84 -9.62 13.21
C GLN A 197 -3.17 -10.06 11.78
N GLU A 198 -3.61 -11.30 11.59
CA GLU A 198 -4.05 -11.81 10.28
C GLU A 198 -5.28 -11.04 9.77
N PHE A 199 -6.29 -10.83 10.62
CA PHE A 199 -7.48 -10.06 10.26
C PHE A 199 -7.14 -8.60 9.93
N LEU A 200 -6.31 -7.94 10.74
CA LEU A 200 -5.85 -6.58 10.49
C LEU A 200 -5.03 -6.51 9.19
N GLY A 201 -4.16 -7.48 8.94
CA GLY A 201 -3.41 -7.60 7.69
C GLY A 201 -4.32 -7.78 6.47
N SER A 202 -5.42 -8.52 6.62
CA SER A 202 -6.44 -8.66 5.57
C SER A 202 -7.15 -7.32 5.27
N LEU A 203 -7.50 -6.56 6.31
CA LEU A 203 -8.08 -5.22 6.15
C LEU A 203 -7.12 -4.24 5.48
N GLU A 204 -5.84 -4.25 5.86
CA GLU A 204 -4.80 -3.44 5.19
C GLU A 204 -4.59 -3.86 3.73
N GLY A 205 -4.62 -5.16 3.45
CA GLY A 205 -4.62 -5.70 2.09
C GLY A 205 -5.80 -5.16 1.28
N PHE A 206 -7.01 -5.13 1.86
CA PHE A 206 -8.20 -4.56 1.22
C PHE A 206 -8.07 -3.05 0.96
N VAL A 207 -7.52 -2.28 1.91
CA VAL A 207 -7.21 -0.85 1.73
C VAL A 207 -6.25 -0.63 0.56
N SER A 208 -5.24 -1.49 0.42
CA SER A 208 -4.29 -1.45 -0.69
C SER A 208 -4.99 -1.71 -2.04
N ILE A 209 -5.88 -2.70 -2.10
CA ILE A 209 -6.69 -2.99 -3.31
C ILE A 209 -7.56 -1.78 -3.68
N LEU A 210 -8.20 -1.13 -2.71
CA LEU A 210 -9.00 0.09 -2.95
C LEU A 210 -8.14 1.24 -3.51
N ALA A 211 -6.92 1.41 -2.99
CA ALA A 211 -5.98 2.40 -3.48
C ALA A 211 -5.57 2.11 -4.95
N SER A 212 -5.18 0.87 -5.24
CA SER A 212 -4.86 0.43 -6.61
C SER A 212 -6.02 0.63 -7.59
N ALA A 213 -7.24 0.30 -7.16
CA ALA A 213 -8.45 0.48 -7.98
C ALA A 213 -8.71 1.96 -8.27
N GLN A 214 -8.56 2.84 -7.27
CA GLN A 214 -8.71 4.28 -7.45
C GLN A 214 -7.66 4.86 -8.41
N GLU A 215 -6.40 4.48 -8.28
CA GLU A 215 -5.36 4.90 -9.23
C GLU A 215 -5.64 4.42 -10.65
N SER A 216 -6.07 3.17 -10.79
CA SER A 216 -6.46 2.60 -12.09
C SER A 216 -7.59 3.39 -12.74
N LEU A 217 -8.54 3.90 -11.95
CA LEU A 217 -9.60 4.79 -12.44
C LEU A 217 -9.10 6.19 -12.80
N LYS A 218 -8.10 6.73 -12.10
CA LYS A 218 -7.49 8.03 -12.43
C LYS A 218 -6.67 7.98 -13.72
N GLU A 219 -6.02 6.85 -13.99
CA GLU A 219 -5.25 6.61 -15.23
C GLU A 219 -6.10 6.18 -16.43
N LYS A 220 -7.42 6.29 -16.29
CA LYS A 220 -8.39 6.00 -17.34
C LYS A 220 -8.19 6.92 -18.54
N VAL A 221 -7.74 6.35 -19.66
CA VAL A 221 -7.53 7.10 -20.91
C VAL A 221 -8.84 7.24 -21.66
N ASN A 222 -9.41 8.45 -21.69
CA ASN A 222 -10.58 8.74 -22.50
C ASN A 222 -10.15 9.26 -23.89
N LEU A 223 -10.60 8.58 -24.94
CA LEU A 223 -10.53 9.11 -26.30
C LEU A 223 -11.34 10.41 -26.39
N GLN A 224 -10.89 11.33 -27.22
CA GLN A 224 -11.61 12.59 -27.45
C GLN A 224 -13.04 12.29 -27.94
N LYS A 225 -14.04 12.96 -27.36
CA LYS A 225 -15.43 12.80 -27.81
C LYS A 225 -15.59 13.29 -29.25
N CYS A 226 -16.35 12.55 -30.05
CA CYS A 226 -16.71 12.98 -31.39
C CYS A 226 -17.89 13.94 -31.31
N ASP A 227 -17.63 15.24 -31.46
CA ASP A 227 -18.67 16.29 -31.43
C ASP A 227 -19.35 16.50 -32.81
N ILE A 228 -19.49 15.43 -33.59
CA ILE A 228 -20.15 15.46 -34.90
C ILE A 228 -21.60 15.02 -34.72
N PHE A 229 -22.50 15.99 -34.59
CA PHE A 229 -23.93 15.76 -34.36
C PHE A 229 -24.59 14.93 -35.47
N GLU A 230 -24.12 15.07 -36.71
CA GLU A 230 -24.60 14.34 -37.89
C GLU A 230 -24.44 12.82 -37.77
N LEU A 231 -23.48 12.34 -36.97
CA LEU A 231 -23.29 10.91 -36.71
C LEU A 231 -24.35 10.32 -35.78
N LYS A 232 -24.99 11.16 -34.94
CA LYS A 232 -26.02 10.72 -33.97
C LYS A 232 -27.40 10.56 -34.61
N THR A 233 -27.57 11.05 -35.84
CA THR A 233 -28.82 11.02 -36.61
C THR A 233 -28.85 9.92 -37.68
N LEU A 234 -27.75 9.18 -37.84
CA LEU A 234 -27.60 8.11 -38.84
C LEU A 234 -28.56 6.94 -38.59
N LYS A 235 -29.41 6.61 -39.57
CA LYS A 235 -30.34 5.48 -39.49
C LYS A 235 -30.28 4.54 -40.69
N GLU A 236 -30.03 5.07 -41.89
CA GLU A 236 -30.07 4.30 -43.13
C GLU A 236 -28.71 4.29 -43.87
N PRO A 237 -28.38 3.25 -44.67
CA PRO A 237 -27.13 3.16 -45.44
C PRO A 237 -26.85 4.37 -46.36
N ILE A 238 -27.90 5.05 -46.83
CA ILE A 238 -27.83 6.24 -47.70
C ILE A 238 -27.29 7.46 -46.93
N ASP A 239 -27.55 7.53 -45.63
CA ASP A 239 -27.06 8.61 -44.75
C ASP A 239 -25.53 8.58 -44.63
N PHE A 240 -24.93 7.38 -44.67
CA PHE A 240 -23.47 7.21 -44.62
C PHE A 240 -22.79 7.67 -45.91
N LEU A 241 -23.42 7.41 -47.06
CA LEU A 241 -22.93 7.84 -48.39
C LEU A 241 -23.07 9.35 -48.59
N THR A 242 -24.14 9.96 -48.11
CA THR A 242 -24.34 11.41 -48.19
C THR A 242 -23.35 12.17 -47.33
N LEU A 243 -23.06 11.70 -46.11
CA LEU A 243 -22.00 12.28 -45.27
C LEU A 243 -20.59 12.04 -45.85
N ALA A 244 -20.34 10.87 -46.43
CA ALA A 244 -19.04 10.56 -47.06
C ALA A 244 -18.71 11.48 -48.25
N ASN A 245 -19.74 12.00 -48.94
CA ASN A 245 -19.58 12.93 -50.06
C ASN A 245 -19.53 14.42 -49.63
N ASN A 246 -19.75 14.73 -48.35
CA ASN A 246 -19.64 16.09 -47.83
C ASN A 246 -18.18 16.38 -47.38
N PRO A 247 -17.45 17.28 -48.07
CA PRO A 247 -16.04 17.52 -47.78
C PRO A 247 -15.80 18.13 -46.38
N GLU A 248 -16.69 18.98 -45.87
CA GLU A 248 -16.51 19.65 -44.58
C GLU A 248 -16.69 18.65 -43.41
N THR A 249 -17.73 17.83 -43.48
CA THR A 249 -17.96 16.77 -42.49
C THR A 249 -16.85 15.72 -42.56
N MET A 250 -16.42 15.34 -43.77
CA MET A 250 -15.35 14.37 -43.96
C MET A 250 -14.03 14.85 -43.33
N GLU A 251 -13.65 16.12 -43.49
CA GLU A 251 -12.46 16.70 -42.85
C GLU A 251 -12.52 16.61 -41.31
N LYS A 252 -13.69 16.90 -40.72
CA LYS A 252 -13.92 16.76 -39.27
C LYS A 252 -13.82 15.30 -38.81
N ILE A 253 -14.37 14.36 -39.57
CA ILE A 253 -14.30 12.91 -39.27
C ILE A 253 -12.85 12.42 -39.36
N GLU A 254 -12.11 12.77 -40.42
CA GLU A 254 -10.70 12.42 -40.58
C GLU A 254 -9.82 13.04 -39.48
N GLY A 255 -10.10 14.29 -39.09
CA GLY A 255 -9.45 14.94 -37.96
C GLY A 255 -9.67 14.19 -36.65
N CYS A 256 -10.91 13.81 -36.36
CA CYS A 256 -11.26 13.01 -35.18
C CYS A 256 -10.52 11.67 -35.15
N MET A 257 -10.49 10.97 -36.29
CA MET A 257 -9.78 9.69 -36.44
C MET A 257 -8.27 9.85 -36.21
N LYS A 258 -7.64 10.88 -36.78
CA LYS A 258 -6.21 11.16 -36.56
C LYS A 258 -5.89 11.42 -35.09
N VAL A 259 -6.77 12.13 -34.37
CA VAL A 259 -6.61 12.34 -32.92
C VAL A 259 -6.70 11.02 -32.17
N TRP A 260 -7.69 10.18 -32.47
CA TRP A 260 -7.82 8.88 -31.80
C TRP A 260 -6.63 7.96 -32.06
N ILE A 261 -6.11 7.93 -33.29
CA ILE A 261 -4.88 7.19 -33.63
C ILE A 261 -3.73 7.72 -32.77
N LYS A 262 -3.50 9.04 -32.76
CA LYS A 262 -2.41 9.66 -31.99
C LYS A 262 -2.53 9.37 -30.48
N GLN A 263 -3.74 9.47 -29.91
CA GLN A 263 -3.99 9.16 -28.50
C GLN A 263 -3.70 7.69 -28.19
N THR A 264 -4.13 6.78 -29.07
CA THR A 264 -3.90 5.34 -28.92
C THR A 264 -2.41 4.99 -29.03
N GLU A 265 -1.71 5.61 -29.98
CA GLU A 265 -0.26 5.44 -30.14
C GLU A 265 0.52 5.99 -28.96
N GLN A 266 0.08 7.10 -28.35
CA GLN A 266 0.67 7.61 -27.11
C GLN A 266 0.55 6.59 -25.98
N VAL A 267 -0.62 5.96 -25.80
CA VAL A 267 -0.82 4.90 -24.79
C VAL A 267 0.07 3.69 -25.05
N LEU A 268 0.22 3.28 -26.32
CA LEU A 268 1.10 2.20 -26.72
C LEU A 268 2.59 2.57 -26.52
N ALA A 269 2.97 3.83 -26.72
CA ALA A 269 4.33 4.32 -26.52
C ALA A 269 4.71 4.37 -25.03
N GLU A 270 3.82 4.88 -24.16
CA GLU A 270 3.98 4.83 -22.69
C GLU A 270 4.17 3.39 -22.20
N ASN A 271 3.52 2.44 -22.85
CA ASN A 271 3.63 1.02 -22.55
C ASN A 271 5.05 0.47 -22.84
N ASN A 272 5.69 0.92 -23.92
CA ASN A 272 7.01 0.44 -24.36
C ASN A 272 8.19 1.15 -23.68
N GLN A 273 7.93 2.15 -22.83
CA GLN A 273 9.00 2.84 -22.10
C GLN A 273 9.64 1.91 -21.08
N LEU A 274 10.98 1.96 -20.99
CA LEU A 274 11.74 1.25 -19.96
C LEU A 274 11.26 1.70 -18.57
N ARG A 275 10.67 0.76 -17.84
CA ARG A 275 10.12 0.98 -16.51
C ARG A 275 11.26 1.32 -15.54
N LYS A 276 11.22 2.51 -14.93
CA LYS A 276 12.02 2.82 -13.74
C LYS A 276 11.29 2.23 -12.52
N GLU A 277 11.68 1.02 -12.13
CA GLU A 277 11.17 0.38 -10.93
C GLU A 277 11.92 0.87 -9.68
N ALA A 278 11.22 1.02 -8.56
CA ALA A 278 11.89 1.16 -7.28
C ALA A 278 12.58 -0.16 -6.92
N ASP A 279 13.79 -0.05 -6.36
CA ASP A 279 14.69 -1.17 -6.16
C ASP A 279 14.21 -2.22 -5.15
N ASP A 280 13.17 -1.89 -4.38
CA ASP A 280 12.61 -2.65 -3.25
C ASP A 280 11.21 -3.22 -3.53
N LEU A 281 10.69 -3.09 -4.75
CA LEU A 281 9.38 -3.64 -5.11
C LEU A 281 9.35 -5.17 -4.94
N GLY A 282 8.25 -5.66 -4.37
CA GLY A 282 7.96 -7.09 -4.20
C GLY A 282 7.11 -7.68 -5.35
N PRO A 283 6.88 -9.01 -5.35
CA PRO A 283 6.16 -9.71 -6.43
C PRO A 283 4.70 -9.27 -6.59
N ARG A 284 4.01 -8.87 -5.51
CA ARG A 284 2.64 -8.33 -5.60
C ARG A 284 2.56 -7.04 -6.44
N ALA A 285 3.60 -6.21 -6.41
CA ALA A 285 3.65 -4.99 -7.22
C ALA A 285 3.74 -5.29 -8.73
N GLU A 286 4.29 -6.45 -9.11
CA GLU A 286 4.30 -6.89 -10.51
C GLU A 286 2.89 -7.27 -10.97
N LEU A 287 2.15 -8.02 -10.16
CA LEU A 287 0.77 -8.38 -10.45
C LEU A 287 -0.13 -7.14 -10.57
N GLU A 288 -0.02 -6.20 -9.63
CA GLU A 288 -0.80 -4.96 -9.64
C GLU A 288 -0.50 -4.11 -10.89
N TYR A 289 0.76 -4.03 -11.31
CA TYR A 289 1.14 -3.38 -12.56
C TYR A 289 0.42 -3.99 -13.78
N TRP A 290 0.42 -5.32 -13.91
CA TRP A 290 -0.25 -5.99 -15.02
C TRP A 290 -1.78 -5.88 -14.94
N LYS A 291 -2.38 -5.89 -13.75
CA LYS A 291 -3.82 -5.62 -13.56
C LYS A 291 -4.21 -4.20 -14.00
N LYS A 292 -3.41 -3.21 -13.63
CA LYS A 292 -3.61 -1.80 -14.02
C LYS A 292 -3.52 -1.63 -15.53
N ARG A 293 -2.51 -2.26 -16.14
CA ARG A 293 -2.32 -2.28 -17.59
C ARG A 293 -3.45 -2.96 -18.33
N LEU A 294 -3.91 -4.13 -17.87
CA LEU A 294 -5.07 -4.83 -18.42
C LEU A 294 -6.32 -3.93 -18.36
N SER A 295 -6.54 -3.25 -17.24
CA SER A 295 -7.66 -2.33 -17.06
C SER A 295 -7.60 -1.15 -18.04
N LYS A 296 -6.41 -0.55 -18.23
CA LYS A 296 -6.18 0.55 -19.20
C LYS A 296 -6.51 0.11 -20.63
N PHE A 297 -6.04 -1.07 -21.04
CA PHE A 297 -6.29 -1.57 -22.39
C PHE A 297 -7.72 -2.08 -22.61
N ASN A 298 -8.35 -2.69 -21.61
CA ASN A 298 -9.77 -3.04 -21.69
C ASN A 298 -10.64 -1.79 -21.87
N TYR A 299 -10.36 -0.72 -21.11
CA TYR A 299 -11.08 0.53 -21.27
C TYR A 299 -10.90 1.16 -22.65
N LEU A 300 -9.69 1.06 -23.22
CA LEU A 300 -9.42 1.51 -24.57
C LEU A 300 -10.20 0.66 -25.59
N LEU A 301 -10.15 -0.67 -25.48
CA LEU A 301 -10.90 -1.59 -26.34
C LEU A 301 -12.42 -1.32 -26.31
N ASP A 302 -12.99 -1.04 -25.14
CA ASP A 302 -14.40 -0.71 -25.01
C ASP A 302 -14.77 0.59 -25.76
N GLN A 303 -13.90 1.60 -25.70
CA GLN A 303 -14.08 2.83 -26.45
C GLN A 303 -13.91 2.65 -27.96
N LEU A 304 -12.95 1.84 -28.40
CA LEU A 304 -12.76 1.49 -29.82
C LEU A 304 -14.01 0.77 -30.39
N LYS A 305 -14.78 0.07 -29.54
CA LYS A 305 -16.03 -0.59 -29.89
C LYS A 305 -17.28 0.28 -29.73
N SER A 306 -17.12 1.53 -29.31
CA SER A 306 -18.24 2.45 -29.08
C SER A 306 -19.05 2.70 -30.36
N PRO A 307 -20.35 3.01 -30.24
CA PRO A 307 -21.19 3.33 -31.41
C PRO A 307 -20.64 4.49 -32.25
N ASP A 308 -20.09 5.53 -31.60
CA ASP A 308 -19.54 6.71 -32.27
C ASP A 308 -18.34 6.34 -33.17
N VAL A 309 -17.41 5.51 -32.66
CA VAL A 309 -16.26 5.03 -33.43
C VAL A 309 -16.70 4.14 -34.59
N LYS A 310 -17.69 3.27 -34.38
CA LYS A 310 -18.26 2.44 -35.45
C LYS A 310 -18.92 3.27 -36.56
N ALA A 311 -19.63 4.33 -36.20
CA ALA A 311 -20.24 5.25 -37.16
C ALA A 311 -19.18 5.98 -38.00
N VAL A 312 -18.12 6.50 -37.35
CA VAL A 312 -16.96 7.10 -38.03
C VAL A 312 -16.32 6.10 -39.00
N LEU A 313 -16.08 4.86 -38.57
CA LEU A 313 -15.49 3.82 -39.43
C LEU A 313 -16.36 3.50 -40.64
N ALA A 314 -17.69 3.46 -40.47
CA ALA A 314 -18.62 3.21 -41.57
C ALA A 314 -18.59 4.33 -42.62
N VAL A 315 -18.57 5.60 -42.20
CA VAL A 315 -18.48 6.74 -43.12
C VAL A 315 -17.13 6.75 -43.84
N LEU A 316 -16.02 6.54 -43.12
CA LEU A 316 -14.68 6.46 -43.71
C LEU A 316 -14.56 5.29 -44.72
N ALA A 317 -15.24 4.17 -44.46
CA ALA A 317 -15.32 3.03 -45.37
C ALA A 317 -16.08 3.35 -46.64
N ALA A 318 -17.23 4.04 -46.53
CA ALA A 318 -17.97 4.53 -47.70
C ALA A 318 -17.13 5.52 -48.54
N ALA A 319 -16.35 6.38 -47.88
CA ALA A 319 -15.43 7.33 -48.52
C ALA A 319 -14.12 6.70 -49.03
N LYS A 320 -13.87 5.40 -48.78
CA LYS A 320 -12.62 4.70 -49.11
C LYS A 320 -11.34 5.42 -48.59
N SER A 321 -11.41 6.00 -47.39
CA SER A 321 -10.28 6.74 -46.81
C SER A 321 -9.09 5.84 -46.50
N LYS A 322 -7.87 6.36 -46.74
CA LYS A 322 -6.60 5.66 -46.44
C LYS A 322 -6.38 5.45 -44.93
N LEU A 323 -7.04 6.26 -44.08
CA LEU A 323 -6.92 6.19 -42.62
C LEU A 323 -7.41 4.86 -42.03
N LEU A 324 -8.28 4.13 -42.72
CA LEU A 324 -8.78 2.83 -42.28
C LEU A 324 -7.66 1.79 -42.10
N LYS A 325 -6.61 1.87 -42.93
CA LYS A 325 -5.47 0.97 -42.82
C LYS A 325 -4.70 1.24 -41.53
N THR A 326 -4.34 2.50 -41.28
CA THR A 326 -3.62 2.93 -40.08
C THR A 326 -4.43 2.66 -38.80
N TRP A 327 -5.75 2.87 -38.84
CA TRP A 327 -6.63 2.52 -37.73
C TRP A 327 -6.60 1.02 -37.44
N ARG A 328 -6.73 0.17 -38.46
CA ARG A 328 -6.72 -1.29 -38.29
C ARG A 328 -5.41 -1.78 -37.70
N GLU A 329 -4.27 -1.28 -38.16
CA GLU A 329 -2.96 -1.60 -37.62
C GLU A 329 -2.84 -1.18 -36.14
N THR A 330 -3.43 -0.05 -35.78
CA THR A 330 -3.46 0.46 -34.40
C THR A 330 -4.38 -0.37 -33.51
N ASP A 331 -5.57 -0.74 -33.97
CA ASP A 331 -6.53 -1.59 -33.28
C ASP A 331 -5.98 -3.00 -33.00
N ILE A 332 -5.25 -3.59 -33.97
CA ILE A 332 -4.53 -4.86 -33.77
C ILE A 332 -3.49 -4.73 -32.66
N ARG A 333 -2.63 -3.69 -32.69
CA ARG A 333 -1.62 -3.46 -31.65
C ARG A 333 -2.23 -3.30 -30.25
N VAL A 334 -3.37 -2.61 -30.14
CA VAL A 334 -4.10 -2.47 -28.87
C VAL A 334 -4.64 -3.81 -28.39
N THR A 335 -5.22 -4.60 -29.30
CA THR A 335 -5.74 -5.93 -28.98
C THR A 335 -4.63 -6.87 -28.54
N ASP A 336 -3.47 -6.85 -29.19
CA ASP A 336 -2.31 -7.65 -28.81
C ASP A 336 -1.77 -7.25 -27.43
N ALA A 337 -1.67 -5.94 -27.15
CA ALA A 337 -1.25 -5.45 -25.83
C ALA A 337 -2.24 -5.82 -24.71
N ALA A 338 -3.55 -5.83 -25.00
CA ALA A 338 -4.57 -6.27 -24.06
C ALA A 338 -4.47 -7.78 -23.79
N ASN A 339 -4.23 -8.59 -24.82
CA ASN A 339 -4.03 -10.03 -24.70
C ASN A 339 -2.75 -10.36 -23.92
N GLU A 340 -1.66 -9.63 -24.19
CA GLU A 340 -0.41 -9.72 -23.41
C GLU A 340 -0.68 -9.49 -21.92
N ALA A 341 -1.35 -8.39 -21.60
CA ALA A 341 -1.65 -8.05 -20.22
C ALA A 341 -2.57 -9.09 -19.55
N LYS A 342 -3.56 -9.60 -20.29
CA LYS A 342 -4.48 -10.63 -19.80
C LYS A 342 -3.77 -11.94 -19.46
N ASP A 343 -2.88 -12.41 -20.34
CA ASP A 343 -2.10 -13.63 -20.10
C ASP A 343 -1.16 -13.46 -18.91
N ASN A 344 -0.45 -12.33 -18.85
CA ASN A 344 0.47 -12.05 -17.75
C ASN A 344 -0.25 -11.96 -16.40
N VAL A 345 -1.42 -11.30 -16.33
CA VAL A 345 -2.27 -11.29 -15.13
C VAL A 345 -2.67 -12.71 -14.76
N LYS A 346 -3.13 -13.53 -15.71
CA LYS A 346 -3.56 -14.92 -15.44
C LYS A 346 -2.45 -15.72 -14.74
N TYR A 347 -1.22 -15.68 -15.27
CA TYR A 347 -0.10 -16.42 -14.70
C TYR A 347 0.40 -15.82 -13.37
N LEU A 348 0.55 -14.49 -13.27
CA LEU A 348 0.98 -13.85 -12.04
C LEU A 348 -0.04 -13.99 -10.91
N TYR A 349 -1.34 -14.11 -11.23
CA TYR A 349 -2.38 -14.39 -10.25
C TYR A 349 -2.21 -15.77 -9.60
N THR A 350 -1.71 -16.77 -10.34
CA THR A 350 -1.37 -18.08 -9.75
C THR A 350 -0.21 -18.01 -8.76
N LEU A 351 0.66 -17.01 -8.92
CA LEU A 351 1.79 -16.78 -8.02
C LEU A 351 1.38 -16.05 -6.74
N GLU A 352 0.29 -15.27 -6.76
CA GLU A 352 -0.17 -14.46 -5.63
C GLU A 352 -0.26 -15.28 -4.34
N LYS A 353 -0.94 -16.43 -4.40
CA LYS A 353 -1.07 -17.36 -3.26
C LYS A 353 0.27 -17.94 -2.81
N CYS A 354 1.16 -18.25 -3.75
CA CYS A 354 2.50 -18.75 -3.44
C CYS A 354 3.37 -17.68 -2.77
N CYS A 355 3.04 -16.40 -2.96
CA CYS A 355 3.74 -15.28 -2.34
C CYS A 355 3.16 -14.87 -0.98
N ASP A 356 1.98 -15.34 -0.56
CA ASP A 356 1.37 -14.95 0.72
C ASP A 356 2.28 -15.17 1.95
N PRO A 357 3.03 -16.30 2.05
CA PRO A 357 3.97 -16.50 3.14
C PRO A 357 5.10 -15.45 3.19
N LEU A 358 5.45 -14.82 2.06
CA LEU A 358 6.46 -13.77 2.00
C LEU A 358 6.04 -12.46 2.71
N TYR A 359 4.73 -12.29 2.96
CA TYR A 359 4.15 -11.09 3.56
C TYR A 359 3.58 -11.32 4.96
N SER A 360 3.22 -12.56 5.30
CA SER A 360 2.48 -12.89 6.52
C SER A 360 3.22 -13.82 7.49
N SER A 361 4.22 -14.56 7.00
CA SER A 361 4.91 -15.58 7.80
C SER A 361 6.30 -15.11 8.24
N ASP A 362 6.80 -15.70 9.32
CA ASP A 362 8.19 -15.54 9.75
C ASP A 362 9.16 -16.30 8.79
N PRO A 363 10.46 -15.94 8.79
CA PRO A 363 11.45 -16.58 7.92
C PRO A 363 11.59 -18.09 8.08
N ILE A 364 11.21 -18.70 9.21
CA ILE A 364 11.30 -20.15 9.40
C ILE A 364 10.13 -20.82 8.70
N SER A 365 8.90 -20.37 8.96
CA SER A 365 7.68 -20.89 8.32
C SER A 365 7.68 -20.67 6.80
N MET A 366 8.33 -19.59 6.33
CA MET A 366 8.46 -19.28 4.89
C MET A 366 9.27 -20.32 4.11
N ILE A 367 10.20 -21.05 4.77
CA ILE A 367 11.07 -22.05 4.13
C ILE A 367 10.24 -23.12 3.40
N ASP A 368 9.14 -23.57 4.01
CA ASP A 368 8.29 -24.62 3.45
C ASP A 368 7.55 -24.17 2.17
N ALA A 369 7.36 -22.86 1.98
CA ALA A 369 6.72 -22.29 0.80
C ALA A 369 7.67 -22.07 -0.38
N ILE A 370 8.99 -21.98 -0.14
CA ILE A 370 10.00 -21.71 -1.17
C ILE A 370 9.95 -22.69 -2.35
N PRO A 371 9.89 -24.03 -2.14
CA PRO A 371 9.86 -24.97 -3.26
C PRO A 371 8.66 -24.74 -4.18
N THR A 372 7.49 -24.48 -3.60
CA THR A 372 6.25 -24.17 -4.32
C THR A 372 6.38 -22.89 -5.12
N LEU A 373 6.97 -21.84 -4.53
CA LEU A 373 7.21 -20.56 -5.20
C LEU A 373 8.16 -20.69 -6.40
N VAL A 374 9.31 -21.35 -6.23
CA VAL A 374 10.29 -21.55 -7.31
C VAL A 374 9.69 -22.38 -8.44
N ASN A 375 8.92 -23.42 -8.11
CA ASN A 375 8.24 -24.23 -9.11
C ASN A 375 7.12 -23.46 -9.84
N ALA A 376 6.37 -22.60 -9.14
CA ALA A 376 5.39 -21.73 -9.77
C ALA A 376 6.05 -20.78 -10.79
N ILE A 377 7.19 -20.15 -10.44
CA ILE A 377 7.94 -19.30 -11.36
C ILE A 377 8.47 -20.10 -12.55
N LYS A 378 8.96 -21.34 -12.33
CA LYS A 378 9.33 -22.27 -13.41
C LYS A 378 8.16 -22.49 -14.37
N MET A 379 6.98 -22.82 -13.84
CA MET A 379 5.79 -23.08 -14.66
C MET A 379 5.39 -21.86 -15.49
N ILE A 380 5.48 -20.65 -14.93
CA ILE A 380 5.23 -19.41 -15.68
C ILE A 380 6.22 -19.27 -16.85
N TYR A 381 7.53 -19.50 -16.60
CA TYR A 381 8.55 -19.41 -17.65
C TYR A 381 8.34 -20.42 -18.79
N SER A 382 7.90 -21.63 -18.46
CA SER A 382 7.69 -22.70 -19.43
C SER A 382 6.40 -22.53 -20.25
N ILE A 383 5.30 -22.07 -19.62
CA ILE A 383 3.96 -22.14 -20.22
C ILE A 383 3.45 -20.76 -20.68
N SER A 384 3.84 -19.66 -20.02
CA SER A 384 3.33 -18.34 -20.40
C SER A 384 3.72 -17.99 -21.83
N HIS A 385 2.78 -17.38 -22.55
CA HIS A 385 3.04 -16.96 -23.92
C HIS A 385 3.84 -15.67 -23.95
N TYR A 386 3.52 -14.74 -23.05
CA TYR A 386 4.08 -13.39 -23.04
C TYR A 386 5.02 -13.10 -21.85
N TYR A 387 4.93 -13.84 -20.75
CA TYR A 387 5.79 -13.69 -19.55
C TYR A 387 6.89 -14.78 -19.48
N ASN A 388 7.52 -15.09 -20.61
CA ASN A 388 8.44 -16.23 -20.72
C ASN A 388 9.85 -15.85 -21.16
N THR A 389 10.24 -14.59 -20.99
CA THR A 389 11.59 -14.11 -21.30
C THR A 389 12.48 -14.19 -20.06
N SER A 390 13.77 -14.40 -20.27
CA SER A 390 14.74 -14.49 -19.17
C SER A 390 14.80 -13.21 -18.33
N GLU A 391 14.59 -12.05 -18.95
CA GLU A 391 14.54 -10.75 -18.27
C GLU A 391 13.33 -10.64 -17.32
N LYS A 392 12.12 -10.96 -17.79
CA LYS A 392 10.89 -10.89 -16.98
C LYS A 392 10.94 -11.85 -15.77
N ILE A 393 11.48 -13.06 -15.98
CA ILE A 393 11.65 -14.04 -14.91
C ILE A 393 12.76 -13.64 -13.93
N THR A 394 13.89 -13.12 -14.41
CA THR A 394 14.96 -12.60 -13.54
C THR A 394 14.44 -11.45 -12.68
N SER A 395 13.71 -10.48 -13.27
CA SER A 395 13.07 -9.39 -12.53
C SER A 395 12.11 -9.92 -11.46
N LEU A 396 11.31 -10.93 -11.77
CA LEU A 396 10.39 -11.54 -10.80
C LEU A 396 11.12 -12.19 -9.63
N PHE A 397 12.20 -12.94 -9.89
CA PHE A 397 13.05 -13.50 -8.83
C PHE A 397 13.71 -12.41 -7.98
N VAL A 398 14.16 -11.30 -8.57
CA VAL A 398 14.70 -10.15 -7.83
C VAL A 398 13.64 -9.55 -6.90
N LYS A 399 12.40 -9.40 -7.36
CA LYS A 399 11.27 -8.91 -6.55
C LYS A 399 10.95 -9.85 -5.39
N VAL A 400 10.98 -11.16 -5.61
CA VAL A 400 10.86 -12.17 -4.55
C VAL A 400 11.99 -12.00 -3.52
N THR A 401 13.24 -11.89 -3.97
CA THR A 401 14.40 -11.67 -3.11
C THR A 401 14.24 -10.41 -2.25
N ASN A 402 13.81 -9.29 -2.85
CA ASN A 402 13.56 -8.04 -2.13
C ASN A 402 12.52 -8.19 -1.02
N GLN A 403 11.44 -8.91 -1.31
CA GLN A 403 10.39 -9.17 -0.32
C GLN A 403 10.88 -10.07 0.82
N MET A 404 11.66 -11.12 0.52
CA MET A 404 12.29 -11.97 1.54
C MET A 404 13.21 -11.18 2.47
N ILE A 405 14.04 -10.28 1.91
CA ILE A 405 14.89 -9.39 2.71
C ILE A 405 14.04 -8.49 3.61
N SER A 406 12.95 -7.93 3.08
CA SER A 406 12.05 -7.07 3.84
C SER A 406 11.37 -7.82 4.99
N ALA A 407 10.93 -9.06 4.75
CA ALA A 407 10.37 -9.94 5.78
C ALA A 407 11.41 -10.28 6.87
N CYS A 408 12.65 -10.59 6.48
CA CYS A 408 13.74 -10.80 7.44
C CYS A 408 14.02 -9.56 8.31
N LYS A 409 14.03 -8.36 7.71
CA LYS A 409 14.22 -7.10 8.45
C LYS A 409 13.09 -6.87 9.44
N ALA A 410 11.84 -7.08 9.02
CA ALA A 410 10.67 -6.97 9.89
C ALA A 410 10.73 -7.97 11.04
N TYR A 411 11.07 -9.23 10.77
CA TYR A 411 11.21 -10.27 11.78
C TYR A 411 12.29 -9.94 12.83
N ILE A 412 13.47 -9.49 12.39
CA ILE A 412 14.57 -9.09 13.28
C ILE A 412 14.17 -7.90 14.17
N THR A 413 13.35 -6.98 13.66
CA THR A 413 12.95 -5.73 14.36
C THR A 413 11.58 -5.80 15.05
N ASN A 414 10.95 -6.97 15.14
CA ASN A 414 9.57 -7.13 15.62
C ASN A 414 8.60 -6.18 14.89
N ASN A 415 8.62 -6.18 13.56
CA ASN A 415 7.85 -5.28 12.69
C ASN A 415 8.14 -3.79 12.96
N GLY A 416 9.40 -3.46 13.27
CA GLY A 416 9.85 -2.10 13.53
C GLY A 416 9.60 -1.58 14.95
N THR A 417 9.05 -2.39 15.86
CA THR A 417 8.81 -1.94 17.25
C THR A 417 10.06 -1.95 18.12
N ALA A 418 11.10 -2.68 17.71
CA ALA A 418 12.33 -2.83 18.49
C ALA A 418 13.58 -2.71 17.60
N SER A 419 14.61 -2.04 18.12
CA SER A 419 15.94 -2.03 17.50
C SER A 419 16.69 -3.34 17.81
N ILE A 420 17.72 -3.63 17.03
CA ILE A 420 18.61 -4.78 17.29
C ILE A 420 19.35 -4.66 18.64
N TRP A 421 19.47 -3.44 19.18
CA TRP A 421 20.17 -3.17 20.44
C TRP A 421 19.24 -3.21 21.67
N SER A 422 17.94 -3.04 21.46
CA SER A 422 16.92 -3.02 22.52
C SER A 422 16.42 -4.42 22.92
N GLN A 423 16.76 -5.44 22.12
CA GLN A 423 16.36 -6.83 22.33
C GLN A 423 17.50 -7.63 22.99
N PRO A 424 17.19 -8.75 23.67
CA PRO A 424 18.21 -9.71 24.10
C PRO A 424 19.06 -10.20 22.92
N GLN A 425 20.38 -10.25 23.11
CA GLN A 425 21.34 -10.55 22.03
C GLN A 425 21.14 -11.94 21.43
N ASP A 426 20.92 -12.93 22.29
CA ASP A 426 20.61 -14.32 21.94
C ASP A 426 19.40 -14.41 21.01
N VAL A 427 18.30 -13.71 21.35
CA VAL A 427 17.09 -13.67 20.52
C VAL A 427 17.38 -13.07 19.14
N VAL A 428 18.13 -11.96 19.07
CA VAL A 428 18.46 -11.33 17.78
C VAL A 428 19.36 -12.24 16.94
N VAL A 429 20.34 -12.91 17.56
CA VAL A 429 21.22 -13.86 16.87
C VAL A 429 20.43 -15.04 16.29
N GLU A 430 19.49 -15.63 17.04
CA GLU A 430 18.62 -16.68 16.52
C GLU A 430 17.78 -16.22 15.32
N LYS A 431 17.25 -14.98 15.36
CA LYS A 431 16.51 -14.40 14.24
C LYS A 431 17.40 -14.17 13.02
N ILE A 432 18.63 -13.73 13.21
CA ILE A 432 19.63 -13.58 12.14
C ILE A 432 19.95 -14.95 11.51
N LEU A 433 20.18 -15.99 12.33
CA LEU A 433 20.42 -17.35 11.85
C LEU A 433 19.23 -17.89 11.05
N SER A 434 18.00 -17.58 11.47
CA SER A 434 16.78 -17.93 10.73
C SER A 434 16.74 -17.26 9.34
N ALA A 435 17.11 -15.98 9.25
CA ALA A 435 17.20 -15.27 7.96
C ALA A 435 18.30 -15.84 7.04
N ILE A 436 19.43 -16.26 7.61
CA ILE A 436 20.52 -16.93 6.86
C ILE A 436 20.05 -18.29 6.34
N LYS A 437 19.34 -19.06 7.16
CA LYS A 437 18.76 -20.36 6.77
C LYS A 437 17.76 -20.20 5.63
N LEU A 438 16.87 -19.19 5.69
CA LEU A 438 15.93 -18.88 4.61
C LEU A 438 16.66 -18.64 3.29
N LYS A 439 17.72 -17.82 3.31
CA LYS A 439 18.54 -17.54 2.13
C LYS A 439 19.16 -18.83 1.55
N GLN A 440 19.77 -19.65 2.40
CA GLN A 440 20.41 -20.90 1.99
C GLN A 440 19.39 -21.84 1.34
N GLU A 441 18.21 -21.97 1.92
CA GLU A 441 17.15 -22.81 1.35
C GLU A 441 16.65 -22.27 0.01
N TYR A 442 16.46 -20.95 -0.10
CA TYR A 442 16.06 -20.31 -1.35
C TYR A 442 17.06 -20.59 -2.47
N GLN A 443 18.36 -20.40 -2.20
CA GLN A 443 19.42 -20.73 -3.15
C GLN A 443 19.41 -22.23 -3.49
N ARG A 444 19.32 -23.10 -2.49
CA ARG A 444 19.30 -24.55 -2.69
C ARG A 444 18.14 -25.00 -3.59
N CYS A 445 16.94 -24.48 -3.37
CA CYS A 445 15.75 -24.77 -4.18
C CYS A 445 15.91 -24.27 -5.63
N PHE A 446 16.46 -23.08 -5.82
CA PHE A 446 16.76 -22.55 -7.16
C PHE A 446 17.78 -23.44 -7.90
N HIS A 447 18.90 -23.77 -7.26
CA HIS A 447 19.93 -24.64 -7.84
C HIS A 447 19.42 -26.04 -8.15
N LYS A 448 18.62 -26.63 -7.25
CA LYS A 448 17.98 -27.94 -7.47
C LYS A 448 17.05 -27.90 -8.69
N THR A 449 16.29 -26.83 -8.87
CA THR A 449 15.41 -26.66 -10.04
C THR A 449 16.23 -26.50 -11.32
N LYS A 450 17.27 -25.66 -11.30
CA LYS A 450 18.22 -25.48 -12.41
C LYS A 450 18.91 -26.79 -12.79
N GLN A 451 19.30 -27.62 -11.82
CA GLN A 451 19.91 -28.93 -12.07
C GLN A 451 18.93 -29.91 -12.71
N LYS A 452 17.66 -29.94 -12.26
CA LYS A 452 16.61 -30.77 -12.88
C LYS A 452 16.37 -30.37 -14.33
N LEU A 453 16.34 -29.08 -14.63
CA LEU A 453 16.19 -28.58 -16.00
C LEU A 453 17.34 -29.04 -16.92
N LYS A 454 18.57 -29.08 -16.40
CA LYS A 454 19.71 -29.61 -17.17
C LYS A 454 19.58 -31.10 -17.52
N GLN A 455 18.80 -31.86 -16.77
CA GLN A 455 18.55 -33.29 -17.04
C GLN A 455 17.49 -33.50 -18.13
N ASP A 456 16.68 -32.48 -18.42
CA ASP A 456 15.69 -32.49 -19.49
C ASP A 456 15.97 -31.37 -20.50
N PRO A 457 16.78 -31.65 -21.54
CA PRO A 457 17.13 -30.66 -22.56
C PRO A 457 15.93 -30.15 -23.37
N SER A 458 14.77 -30.81 -23.30
CA SER A 458 13.57 -30.40 -24.02
C SER A 458 12.85 -29.22 -23.35
N GLU A 459 13.08 -29.02 -22.05
CA GLU A 459 12.55 -27.88 -21.30
C GLU A 459 13.43 -26.63 -21.44
N LYS A 460 12.83 -25.44 -21.28
CA LYS A 460 13.56 -24.17 -21.26
C LYS A 460 14.50 -24.12 -20.06
N GLN A 461 15.78 -23.83 -20.32
CA GLN A 461 16.83 -23.84 -19.31
C GLN A 461 16.84 -22.54 -18.48
N PHE A 462 17.19 -22.66 -17.19
CA PHE A 462 17.37 -21.51 -16.29
C PHE A 462 18.75 -20.88 -16.49
N GLU A 463 18.90 -20.11 -17.56
CA GLU A 463 20.10 -19.34 -17.87
C GLU A 463 20.01 -17.92 -17.31
N PHE A 464 19.67 -17.81 -16.03
CA PHE A 464 19.55 -16.52 -15.33
C PHE A 464 20.84 -16.18 -14.58
N SER A 465 21.18 -14.90 -14.54
CA SER A 465 22.33 -14.42 -13.77
C SER A 465 21.98 -14.37 -12.28
N GLU A 466 22.63 -15.27 -11.54
CA GLU A 466 22.48 -15.42 -10.09
C GLU A 466 22.94 -14.18 -9.31
N MET A 467 23.87 -13.40 -9.89
CA MET A 467 24.31 -12.14 -9.31
C MET A 467 23.18 -11.13 -9.19
N TYR A 468 22.28 -11.05 -10.18
CA TYR A 468 21.13 -10.17 -10.10
C TYR A 468 20.11 -10.68 -9.08
N ILE A 469 19.80 -11.99 -9.12
CA ILE A 469 18.77 -12.60 -8.28
C ILE A 469 19.15 -12.56 -6.79
N PHE A 470 20.38 -12.93 -6.45
CA PHE A 470 20.81 -13.12 -5.06
C PHE A 470 21.72 -12.01 -4.54
N GLY A 471 22.28 -11.14 -5.40
CA GLY A 471 23.30 -10.16 -4.99
C GLY A 471 22.86 -9.23 -3.85
N LYS A 472 21.59 -8.78 -3.86
CA LYS A 472 21.02 -8.00 -2.75
C LYS A 472 20.95 -8.81 -1.45
N PHE A 473 20.59 -10.09 -1.52
CA PHE A 473 20.53 -10.99 -0.36
C PHE A 473 21.94 -11.34 0.16
N GLU A 474 22.93 -11.47 -0.73
CA GLU A 474 24.33 -11.65 -0.35
C GLU A 474 24.89 -10.45 0.43
N THR A 475 24.60 -9.23 -0.03
CA THR A 475 24.99 -8.01 0.68
C THR A 475 24.29 -7.92 2.04
N PHE A 476 23.00 -8.25 2.11
CA PHE A 476 22.28 -8.32 3.39
C PHE A 476 22.87 -9.39 4.32
N HIS A 477 23.19 -10.59 3.82
CA HIS A 477 23.85 -11.64 4.61
C HIS A 477 25.19 -11.18 5.18
N ARG A 478 26.04 -10.52 4.37
CA ARG A 478 27.32 -9.97 4.85
C ARG A 478 27.12 -8.95 5.96
N ARG A 479 26.11 -8.07 5.84
CA ARG A 479 25.73 -7.14 6.90
C ARG A 479 25.32 -7.87 8.18
N LEU A 480 24.47 -8.89 8.07
CA LEU A 480 24.02 -9.68 9.22
C LEU A 480 25.19 -10.39 9.92
N ALA A 481 26.15 -10.92 9.16
CA ALA A 481 27.34 -11.56 9.72
C ALA A 481 28.18 -10.57 10.54
N LYS A 482 28.37 -9.33 10.06
CA LYS A 482 29.06 -8.26 10.80
C LYS A 482 28.31 -7.87 12.10
N ILE A 483 26.98 -7.83 12.06
CA ILE A 483 26.17 -7.57 13.27
C ILE A 483 26.36 -8.69 14.30
N MET A 484 26.35 -9.95 13.86
CA MET A 484 26.59 -11.10 14.73
C MET A 484 28.00 -11.10 15.31
N ASP A 485 28.99 -10.63 14.56
CA ASP A 485 30.37 -10.43 15.03
C ASP A 485 30.46 -9.35 16.12
N ILE A 486 29.74 -8.23 15.98
CA ILE A 486 29.63 -7.21 17.04
C ILE A 486 29.03 -7.82 18.31
N PHE A 487 27.94 -8.59 18.20
CA PHE A 487 27.34 -9.25 19.37
C PHE A 487 28.26 -10.27 20.03
N THR A 488 28.98 -11.05 19.22
CA THR A 488 29.96 -12.02 19.73
C THR A 488 31.07 -11.28 20.49
N THR A 489 31.57 -10.18 19.94
CA THR A 489 32.54 -9.30 20.60
C THR A 489 32.00 -8.74 21.91
N PHE A 490 30.76 -8.25 21.94
CA PHE A 490 30.13 -7.77 23.17
C PHE A 490 30.11 -8.86 24.25
N LYS A 491 29.71 -10.08 23.89
CA LYS A 491 29.68 -11.21 24.82
C LYS A 491 31.08 -11.57 25.32
N THR A 492 32.05 -11.68 24.43
CA THR A 492 33.45 -12.04 24.78
C THR A 492 34.07 -11.05 25.77
N TYR A 493 33.93 -9.75 25.52
CA TYR A 493 34.54 -8.72 26.37
C TYR A 493 33.68 -8.30 27.57
N SER A 494 32.45 -8.79 27.68
CA SER A 494 31.61 -8.52 28.86
C SER A 494 32.24 -8.99 30.17
N VAL A 495 32.99 -10.10 30.13
CA VAL A 495 33.72 -10.68 31.27
C VAL A 495 34.77 -9.72 31.85
N LEU A 496 35.26 -8.75 31.07
CA LEU A 496 36.17 -7.72 31.58
C LEU A 496 35.54 -6.90 32.71
N GLN A 497 34.22 -6.73 32.71
CA GLN A 497 33.50 -5.98 33.75
C GLN A 497 33.50 -6.70 35.10
N ASP A 498 33.60 -8.04 35.08
CA ASP A 498 33.62 -8.89 36.28
C ASP A 498 35.06 -9.18 36.75
N SER A 499 36.07 -8.71 36.01
CA SER A 499 37.47 -8.97 36.33
C SER A 499 37.95 -8.14 37.51
N LYS A 500 38.67 -8.78 38.45
CA LYS A 500 39.29 -8.14 39.63
C LYS A 500 40.79 -7.86 39.46
N ILE A 501 41.31 -7.99 38.25
CA ILE A 501 42.74 -7.77 37.98
C ILE A 501 43.02 -6.26 38.01
N GLU A 502 43.92 -5.83 38.88
CA GLU A 502 44.32 -4.42 39.02
C GLU A 502 44.88 -3.85 37.71
N GLY A 503 44.44 -2.64 37.34
CA GLY A 503 44.94 -1.92 36.18
C GLY A 503 44.19 -2.18 34.87
N LEU A 504 43.05 -2.90 34.91
CA LEU A 504 42.12 -3.09 33.79
C LEU A 504 41.03 -2.00 33.71
N GLU A 505 40.93 -1.09 34.68
CA GLU A 505 39.85 -0.09 34.78
C GLU A 505 39.79 0.82 33.53
N ASN A 506 40.96 1.21 33.02
CA ASN A 506 41.08 1.99 31.79
C ASN A 506 40.57 1.22 30.57
N MET A 507 40.78 -0.10 30.52
CA MET A 507 40.33 -0.96 29.42
C MET A 507 38.82 -1.18 29.48
N ILE A 508 38.28 -1.39 30.69
CA ILE A 508 36.83 -1.50 30.91
C ILE A 508 36.13 -0.20 30.46
N THR A 509 36.69 0.95 30.84
CA THR A 509 36.16 2.28 30.44
C THR A 509 36.23 2.47 28.92
N LYS A 510 37.36 2.11 28.29
CA LYS A 510 37.50 2.15 26.82
C LYS A 510 36.45 1.27 26.15
N TYR A 511 36.31 0.01 26.58
CA TYR A 511 35.30 -0.92 26.06
C TYR A 511 33.87 -0.37 26.18
N GLN A 512 33.50 0.14 27.36
CA GLN A 512 32.17 0.74 27.57
C GLN A 512 31.94 1.93 26.62
N GLY A 513 32.97 2.76 26.39
CA GLY A 513 32.94 3.84 25.42
C GLY A 513 32.70 3.35 23.98
N VAL A 514 33.39 2.29 23.56
CA VAL A 514 33.19 1.66 22.23
C VAL A 514 31.75 1.16 22.09
N VAL A 515 31.26 0.41 23.08
CA VAL A 515 29.89 -0.15 23.10
C VAL A 515 28.83 0.95 23.06
N ALA A 516 29.01 2.02 23.83
CA ALA A 516 28.09 3.15 23.85
C ALA A 516 28.07 3.89 22.50
N THR A 517 29.24 4.07 21.88
CA THR A 517 29.38 4.76 20.59
C THR A 517 28.60 4.04 19.49
N ILE A 518 28.74 2.72 19.39
CA ILE A 518 28.05 1.95 18.34
C ILE A 518 26.54 1.84 18.62
N LYS A 519 26.11 1.68 19.88
CA LYS A 519 24.67 1.62 20.23
C LYS A 519 23.94 2.95 20.05
N LYS A 520 24.65 4.08 20.12
CA LYS A 520 24.07 5.43 19.98
C LYS A 520 23.79 5.83 18.52
N LYS A 521 24.33 5.11 17.54
CA LYS A 521 24.12 5.44 16.13
C LYS A 521 22.64 5.29 15.75
N GLU A 522 22.12 6.29 15.04
CA GLU A 522 20.68 6.42 14.72
C GLU A 522 20.28 5.80 13.38
N TYR A 523 21.24 5.39 12.54
CA TYR A 523 20.92 4.76 11.26
C TYR A 523 20.43 3.31 11.45
N ASN A 524 19.68 2.81 10.47
CA ASN A 524 19.22 1.43 10.47
C ASN A 524 20.37 0.47 10.13
N PHE A 525 20.85 -0.26 11.14
CA PHE A 525 21.91 -1.27 11.00
C PHE A 525 21.59 -2.39 10.00
N LEU A 526 20.31 -2.68 9.78
CA LEU A 526 19.87 -3.70 8.82
C LEU A 526 19.76 -3.16 7.37
N ASP A 527 19.92 -1.86 7.15
CA ASP A 527 19.93 -1.31 5.79
C ASP A 527 21.29 -1.56 5.12
N GLN A 528 21.30 -2.46 4.14
CA GLN A 528 22.50 -2.80 3.39
C GLN A 528 22.98 -1.67 2.44
N ARG A 529 22.20 -0.60 2.25
CA ARG A 529 22.58 0.56 1.42
C ARG A 529 23.35 1.62 2.18
N LYS A 530 23.33 1.59 3.52
CA LYS A 530 23.98 2.58 4.37
C LYS A 530 25.48 2.31 4.48
N MET A 531 26.27 3.15 3.82
CA MET A 531 27.73 3.02 3.82
C MET A 531 28.34 3.46 5.15
N GLU A 532 27.62 4.30 5.93
CA GLU A 532 28.08 4.76 7.25
C GLU A 532 28.33 3.59 8.21
N PHE A 533 27.52 2.52 8.14
CA PHE A 533 27.75 1.31 8.93
C PHE A 533 29.13 0.71 8.66
N GLU A 534 29.60 0.69 7.42
CA GLU A 534 30.86 -0.01 7.12
C GLU A 534 32.06 0.71 7.70
N GLN A 535 32.04 2.04 7.63
CA GLN A 535 33.06 2.87 8.28
C GLN A 535 33.03 2.68 9.80
N ASP A 536 31.84 2.70 10.41
CA ASP A 536 31.67 2.53 11.85
C ASP A 536 32.05 1.11 12.32
N TYR A 537 31.81 0.09 11.51
CA TYR A 537 32.22 -1.29 11.82
C TYR A 537 33.74 -1.47 11.72
N GLU A 538 34.39 -0.88 10.71
CA GLU A 538 35.86 -0.92 10.60
C GLU A 538 36.53 -0.21 11.77
N GLU A 539 36.02 0.96 12.16
CA GLU A 539 36.51 1.69 13.33
C GLU A 539 36.25 0.91 14.64
N PHE A 540 35.09 0.27 14.78
CA PHE A 540 34.80 -0.64 15.89
C PHE A 540 35.83 -1.77 15.98
N CYS A 541 36.10 -2.46 14.88
CA CYS A 541 37.08 -3.54 14.82
C CYS A 541 38.48 -3.05 15.22
N LYS A 542 38.89 -1.86 14.75
CA LYS A 542 40.16 -1.24 15.13
C LYS A 542 40.24 -0.96 16.63
N GLN A 543 39.21 -0.33 17.20
CA GLN A 543 39.17 -0.01 18.63
C GLN A 543 39.17 -1.26 19.52
N ILE A 544 38.50 -2.34 19.07
CA ILE A 544 38.49 -3.64 19.75
C ILE A 544 39.85 -4.33 19.64
N ASN A 545 40.55 -4.26 18.50
CA ASN A 545 41.90 -4.79 18.37
C ASN A 545 42.88 -4.07 19.30
N ASP A 546 42.81 -2.74 19.38
CA ASP A 546 43.63 -1.97 20.33
C ASP A 546 43.32 -2.37 21.78
N LEU A 547 42.03 -2.61 22.09
CA LEU A 547 41.61 -3.11 23.41
C LEU A 547 42.19 -4.50 23.68
N HIS A 548 42.14 -5.40 22.70
CA HIS A 548 42.65 -6.77 22.81
C HIS A 548 44.15 -6.78 23.11
N VAL A 549 44.95 -6.02 22.34
CA VAL A 549 46.40 -5.90 22.53
C VAL A 549 46.72 -5.33 23.92
N GLY A 550 46.02 -4.28 24.35
CA GLY A 550 46.22 -3.72 25.69
C GLY A 550 45.88 -4.71 26.82
N CYS A 551 44.84 -5.52 26.64
CA CYS A 551 44.47 -6.55 27.63
C CYS A 551 45.54 -7.64 27.72
N ILE A 552 46.08 -8.10 26.58
CA ILE A 552 47.17 -9.08 26.54
C ILE A 552 48.40 -8.54 27.26
N ILE A 553 48.83 -7.31 26.97
CA ILE A 553 50.01 -6.69 27.61
C ILE A 553 49.82 -6.63 29.12
N LYS A 554 48.66 -6.16 29.60
CA LYS A 554 48.34 -6.10 31.03
C LYS A 554 48.32 -7.48 31.68
N PHE A 555 47.75 -8.47 31.01
CA PHE A 555 47.72 -9.84 31.50
C PHE A 555 49.13 -10.44 31.61
N LEU A 556 49.98 -10.24 30.59
CA LEU A 556 51.37 -10.68 30.62
C LEU A 556 52.17 -10.00 31.72
N LEU A 557 51.97 -8.68 31.93
CA LEU A 557 52.59 -7.95 33.04
C LEU A 557 52.13 -8.47 34.40
N ALA A 558 50.83 -8.75 34.59
CA ALA A 558 50.30 -9.30 35.84
C ALA A 558 50.89 -10.70 36.13
N VAL A 559 50.96 -11.56 35.11
CA VAL A 559 51.59 -12.89 35.20
C VAL A 559 53.08 -12.77 35.52
N TRP A 560 53.79 -11.84 34.86
CA TRP A 560 55.19 -11.56 35.16
C TRP A 560 55.37 -11.10 36.61
N CYS A 561 54.61 -10.12 37.08
CA CYS A 561 54.67 -9.63 38.46
C CYS A 561 54.36 -10.71 39.49
N LEU A 562 53.48 -11.68 39.17
CA LEU A 562 53.19 -12.81 40.05
C LEU A 562 54.31 -13.86 40.03
N LEU A 563 54.88 -14.19 38.87
CA LEU A 563 55.89 -15.25 38.75
C LEU A 563 57.30 -14.77 39.09
N PHE A 564 57.60 -13.49 38.89
CA PHE A 564 58.92 -12.91 39.10
C PHE A 564 59.42 -13.04 40.56
N PRO A 565 58.61 -12.76 41.60
CA PRO A 565 59.00 -13.02 42.98
C PRO A 565 59.30 -14.49 43.25
N PHE A 566 58.54 -15.43 42.66
CA PHE A 566 58.80 -16.87 42.80
C PHE A 566 60.09 -17.29 42.11
N CYS A 567 60.37 -16.76 40.92
CA CYS A 567 61.65 -17.00 40.22
C CYS A 567 62.85 -16.44 41.01
N VAL A 568 62.72 -15.24 41.57
CA VAL A 568 63.75 -14.63 42.42
C VAL A 568 63.93 -15.43 43.71
N LEU A 569 62.85 -15.88 44.35
CA LEU A 569 62.91 -16.72 45.54
C LEU A 569 63.57 -18.08 45.25
N LEU A 570 63.25 -18.71 44.10
CA LEU A 570 63.88 -19.96 43.66
C LEU A 570 65.38 -19.78 43.40
N LEU A 571 65.79 -18.65 42.82
CA LEU A 571 67.19 -18.25 42.64
C LEU A 571 67.89 -18.04 43.98
N ILE A 572 67.23 -17.37 44.94
CA ILE A 572 67.79 -17.16 46.29
C ILE A 572 67.94 -18.50 47.03
N ILE A 573 66.95 -19.39 46.95
CA ILE A 573 67.01 -20.72 47.60
C ILE A 573 68.13 -21.58 46.98
N THR A 574 68.22 -21.64 45.65
CA THR A 574 69.28 -22.40 44.96
C THR A 574 70.68 -21.83 45.21
N HIS A 575 70.80 -20.52 45.40
CA HIS A 575 72.07 -19.87 45.75
C HIS A 575 72.41 -19.98 47.26
N SER A 576 71.39 -20.08 48.11
CA SER A 576 71.48 -20.29 49.57
C SER A 576 71.95 -21.70 49.94
N GLU A 577 71.51 -22.73 49.22
CA GLU A 577 72.02 -24.10 49.40
C GLU A 577 73.50 -24.25 48.99
N GLY A 578 74.06 -23.27 48.28
CA GLY A 578 75.46 -23.23 47.87
C GLY A 578 76.43 -22.50 48.82
N ARG A 579 75.98 -21.50 49.60
CA ARG A 579 76.84 -20.76 50.56
C ARG A 579 76.00 -20.12 51.67
N GLY A 580 76.29 -20.48 52.92
CA GLY A 580 75.64 -19.89 54.10
C GLY A 580 76.02 -18.42 54.30
N ILE A 581 75.03 -17.54 54.37
CA ILE A 581 75.18 -16.13 54.80
C ILE A 581 73.94 -15.70 55.60
N PHE A 582 74.19 -15.11 56.78
CA PHE A 582 73.25 -14.44 57.68
C PHE A 582 72.68 -13.15 57.05
N ILE A 583 71.38 -12.87 57.22
CA ILE A 583 70.78 -11.56 56.90
C ILE A 583 70.32 -10.90 58.21
N THR A 584 71.05 -9.87 58.63
CA THR A 584 70.59 -8.85 59.60
C THR A 584 69.87 -7.72 58.86
N GLU A 585 68.83 -7.19 59.52
CA GLU A 585 67.95 -6.08 59.12
C GLU A 585 68.49 -5.09 58.06
N VAL A 586 67.68 -4.86 57.03
CA VAL A 586 67.76 -3.65 56.20
C VAL A 586 66.42 -2.92 56.30
N THR A 587 66.45 -1.77 56.96
CA THR A 587 65.37 -0.80 57.10
C THR A 587 65.13 -0.02 55.81
N ASN A 588 63.86 0.31 55.57
CA ASN A 588 63.34 1.20 54.53
C ASN A 588 64.14 2.52 54.38
N SER A 589 64.91 2.65 53.30
CA SER A 589 65.06 3.90 52.54
C SER A 589 66.02 3.68 51.36
N GLU A 590 65.66 4.24 50.21
CA GLU A 590 66.48 4.37 48.99
C GLU A 590 66.59 3.15 48.07
N LEU A 591 65.65 3.08 47.11
CA LEU A 591 65.91 2.54 45.77
C LEU A 591 65.09 3.34 44.77
N GLY A 592 65.64 4.48 44.35
CA GLY A 592 65.26 5.12 43.11
C GLY A 592 65.87 4.33 41.95
N LEU A 593 65.02 3.69 41.15
CA LEU A 593 65.42 3.06 39.88
C LEU A 593 64.81 3.86 38.74
N HIS A 594 65.66 4.71 38.16
CA HIS A 594 65.49 5.34 36.86
C HIS A 594 65.44 4.24 35.79
N PHE A 595 64.36 4.16 35.01
CA PHE A 595 64.34 3.41 33.76
C PHE A 595 64.12 4.38 32.61
N MET A 596 65.16 4.55 31.78
CA MET A 596 65.05 5.09 30.44
C MET A 596 64.29 4.09 29.57
N ILE A 597 63.26 4.57 28.89
CA ILE A 597 62.60 3.90 27.76
C ILE A 597 63.53 4.09 26.55
N SER A 598 63.97 3.00 25.93
CA SER A 598 64.52 3.04 24.57
C SER A 598 63.57 2.25 23.69
N ASP A 599 63.00 2.94 22.70
CA ASP A 599 62.25 2.35 21.59
C ASP A 599 63.22 1.54 20.71
N GLU A 600 62.86 0.28 20.43
CA GLU A 600 63.09 -0.40 19.15
C GLU A 600 62.05 -1.50 18.95
#